data_AF-A0A2E1A782-F1
#
_entry.id   AF-A0A2E1A782-F1
#
_cell.length_a   1.000
_cell.length_b   1.000
_cell.length_c   1.000
_cell.angle_alpha   90.00
_cell.angle_beta   90.00
_cell.angle_gamma   90.00
#
_symmetry.space_group_name_H-M   'P 1'
#
loop_
_entity.id
_entity.type
_entity.pdbx_description
1 polymer ?
#
loop_
_entity_poly.entity_id
_entity_poly.type
_entity_poly.pdbx_seq_one_letter_code
_entity_poly.pdbx_strand_id
1 'polypeptide(L)' 'MPLAPIAIPTSASYVNDPPEFAHTQPESLLNSMVLIEVISDSSAVTDHIQKLDEYQRIPSLQEYLLISHDNSRIERYQR' A
#
# COMPACT_ATOMS: atom_id res chain seq x y z
N MET A 1 -7.11 -21.76 0.24
CA MET A 1 -7.87 -20.68 -0.43
C MET A 1 -6.93 -19.50 -0.54
N PRO A 2 -6.77 -18.85 -1.70
CA PRO A 2 -6.05 -17.59 -1.72
C PRO A 2 -6.87 -16.61 -0.86
N LEU A 3 -6.24 -15.99 0.13
CA LEU A 3 -6.84 -14.87 0.85
C LEU A 3 -7.30 -13.88 -0.20
N ALA A 4 -8.57 -13.47 -0.16
CA ALA A 4 -9.04 -12.35 -0.98
C ALA A 4 -8.06 -11.18 -0.73
N PRO A 5 -7.63 -10.45 -1.77
CA PRO A 5 -6.76 -9.31 -1.59
C PRO A 5 -7.44 -8.38 -0.59
N ILE A 6 -6.82 -8.24 0.59
CA ILE A 6 -7.33 -7.37 1.63
C ILE A 6 -7.26 -5.97 1.05
N ALA A 7 -8.41 -5.32 0.98
CA ALA A 7 -8.50 -3.92 0.60
C ALA A 7 -7.87 -3.09 1.71
N ILE A 8 -6.56 -2.89 1.63
CA ILE A 8 -5.86 -2.08 2.61
C ILE A 8 -6.00 -0.62 2.20
N PRO A 9 -6.54 0.25 3.08
CA PRO A 9 -6.53 1.67 2.84
C PRO A 9 -5.09 2.14 2.63
N THR A 10 -4.86 2.77 1.48
CA THR A 10 -3.61 3.45 1.14
C THR A 10 -3.90 4.91 0.82
N SER A 11 -2.93 5.78 1.06
CA SER A 11 -3.07 7.22 0.81
C SER A 11 -3.12 7.54 -0.68
N ALA A 12 -2.31 6.85 -1.49
CA ALA A 12 -2.37 6.91 -2.95
C ALA A 12 -1.80 5.65 -3.61
N SER A 13 -2.24 5.37 -4.83
CA SER A 13 -1.75 4.26 -5.65
C SER A 13 -1.59 4.66 -7.11
N TYR A 14 -0.71 3.97 -7.82
CA TYR A 14 -0.48 4.15 -9.26
C TYR A 14 -0.47 2.79 -9.97
N VAL A 15 -1.07 2.76 -11.15
CA VAL A 15 -1.02 1.65 -12.10
C VAL A 15 -0.91 2.22 -13.51
N ASN A 16 -0.16 1.54 -14.38
CA ASN A 16 -0.02 1.93 -15.79
C ASN A 16 -1.08 1.25 -16.70
N ASP A 17 -1.55 0.07 -16.30
CA ASP A 17 -2.61 -0.67 -16.96
C ASP A 17 -4.00 -0.17 -16.54
N PRO A 18 -5.09 -0.57 -17.24
CA PRO A 18 -6.44 -0.30 -16.76
C PRO A 18 -6.62 -0.71 -15.29
N PRO A 19 -7.19 0.15 -14.43
CA PRO A 19 -7.26 -0.13 -13.01
C PRO A 19 -8.25 -1.25 -12.71
N GLU A 20 -7.83 -2.21 -11.89
CA GLU A 20 -8.68 -3.28 -11.40
C GLU A 20 -8.99 -3.03 -9.92
N PHE A 21 -10.27 -2.86 -9.59
CA PHE A 21 -10.69 -2.55 -8.22
C PHE A 21 -11.28 -3.76 -7.50
N ALA A 22 -11.01 -3.84 -6.21
CA ALA A 22 -11.69 -4.76 -5.31
C ALA A 22 -13.16 -4.34 -5.15
N HIS A 23 -14.07 -5.32 -5.08
CA HIS A 23 -15.49 -5.10 -4.80
C HIS A 23 -15.72 -4.91 -3.29
N THR A 24 -14.96 -4.01 -2.67
CA THR A 24 -15.01 -3.64 -1.25
C THR A 24 -15.35 -2.16 -1.11
N GLN A 25 -15.69 -1.72 0.10
CA GLN A 25 -15.89 -0.30 0.37
C GLN A 25 -15.04 0.16 1.56
N PRO A 26 -14.08 1.09 1.35
CA PRO A 26 -13.69 1.68 0.07
C PRO A 26 -13.10 0.64 -0.92
N GLU A 27 -13.17 0.95 -2.21
CA GLU A 27 -12.53 0.14 -3.26
C GLU A 27 -11.00 0.28 -3.14
N SER A 28 -10.28 -0.82 -3.37
CA SER A 28 -8.81 -0.85 -3.40
C SER A 28 -8.30 -1.31 -4.76
N LEU A 29 -7.20 -0.71 -5.22
CA LEU A 29 -6.58 -1.03 -6.50
C LEU A 29 -5.75 -2.33 -6.42
N LEU A 30 -6.19 -3.37 -7.12
CA LEU A 30 -5.66 -4.74 -7.06
C LEU A 30 -4.36 -4.92 -7.83
N ASN A 31 -4.15 -4.13 -8.88
CA ASN A 31 -2.99 -4.17 -9.77
C ASN A 31 -2.05 -2.99 -9.56
N SER A 32 -1.98 -2.46 -8.32
CA SER A 32 -1.09 -1.36 -7.96
C SER A 32 0.37 -1.69 -8.28
N MET A 33 1.06 -0.76 -8.93
CA MET A 33 2.51 -0.81 -9.20
C MET A 33 3.29 0.03 -8.20
N VAL A 34 2.72 1.15 -7.76
CA VAL A 34 3.26 1.98 -6.68
C VAL A 34 2.20 2.20 -5.63
N LEU A 35 2.56 2.00 -4.37
CA LEU A 35 1.74 2.34 -3.21
C LEU A 35 2.42 3.44 -2.41
N ILE A 36 1.64 4.41 -1.93
CA ILE A 36 2.13 5.56 -1.17
C ILE A 36 1.30 5.68 0.10
N GLU A 37 1.97 5.69 1.24
CA GLU A 37 1.33 5.87 2.55
C GLU A 37 1.90 7.08 3.26
N VAL A 38 1.02 8.01 3.67
CA VAL A 38 1.37 9.11 4.56
C VAL A 38 1.07 8.68 5.99
N ILE A 39 2.12 8.58 6.82
CA ILE A 39 1.99 8.12 8.21
C ILE A 39 2.03 9.31 9.18
N SER A 40 1.26 9.18 10.27
CA SER A 40 1.30 10.02 11.48
C SER A 40 1.84 9.21 12.66
N ASP A 41 2.47 9.86 13.64
CA ASP A 41 3.05 9.23 14.84
C ASP A 41 2.08 8.27 15.60
N SER A 42 0.77 8.44 15.49
CA SER A 42 -0.24 7.70 16.28
C SER A 42 -0.58 6.26 15.85
N SER A 43 0.13 5.64 14.90
CA SER A 43 -0.05 4.20 14.58
C SER A 43 1.19 3.49 14.03
N ALA A 44 2.35 4.18 14.03
CA ALA A 44 3.45 3.96 13.09
C ALA A 44 4.20 2.61 13.16
N VAL A 45 4.12 1.85 14.26
CA VAL A 45 5.00 0.67 14.43
C VAL A 45 4.29 -0.67 14.29
N THR A 46 3.04 -0.80 14.77
CA THR A 46 2.39 -2.12 14.84
C THR A 46 1.55 -2.45 13.60
N ASP A 47 0.83 -1.48 13.02
CA ASP A 47 -0.03 -1.72 11.85
C ASP A 47 0.74 -1.69 10.51
N HIS A 48 1.85 -0.95 10.44
CA HIS A 48 2.55 -0.68 9.18
C HIS A 48 3.46 -1.83 8.72
N ILE A 49 4.01 -2.60 9.66
CA ILE A 49 4.80 -3.81 9.35
C ILE A 49 3.88 -4.88 8.74
N GLN A 50 2.65 -4.99 9.22
CA GLN A 50 1.68 -5.96 8.72
C GLN A 50 1.25 -5.63 7.28
N LYS A 51 0.96 -4.35 7.00
CA LYS A 51 0.65 -3.90 5.64
C LYS A 51 1.78 -4.15 4.66
N LEU A 52 3.04 -3.96 5.07
CA LEU A 52 4.19 -4.20 4.21
C LEU A 52 4.27 -5.66 3.73
N ASP A 53 4.06 -6.63 4.61
CA ASP A 53 4.07 -8.06 4.24
C ASP A 53 2.91 -8.40 3.28
N GLU A 54 1.74 -7.80 3.47
CA GLU A 54 0.59 -7.99 2.59
C GLU A 54 0.79 -7.32 1.23
N TYR A 55 1.28 -6.09 1.17
CA TYR A 55 1.58 -5.39 -0.07
C TYR A 55 2.65 -6.10 -0.91
N GLN A 56 3.67 -6.68 -0.29
CA GLN A 56 4.68 -7.48 -0.99
C GLN A 56 4.08 -8.71 -1.71
N ARG A 57 2.87 -9.14 -1.37
CA ARG A 57 2.17 -10.24 -2.05
C ARG A 57 1.45 -9.79 -3.33
N ILE A 58 1.26 -8.49 -3.54
CA ILE A 58 0.70 -7.95 -4.80
C ILE A 58 1.71 -8.22 -5.93
N PRO A 59 1.37 -9.02 -6.95
CA PRO A 59 2.35 -9.42 -7.98
C PRO A 59 2.87 -8.24 -8.82
N SER A 60 2.02 -7.22 -9.03
CA SER A 60 2.34 -6.04 -9.83
C SER A 60 3.15 -4.97 -9.09
N LEU A 61 3.28 -5.09 -7.76
CA LEU A 61 3.89 -4.04 -6.95
C LEU A 61 5.39 -3.95 -7.25
N GLN A 62 5.84 -2.75 -7.58
CA GLN A 62 7.24 -2.43 -7.86
C GLN A 62 7.85 -1.57 -6.76
N GLU A 63 7.07 -0.62 -6.23
CA GLU A 63 7.54 0.31 -5.20
C GLU A 63 6.48 0.55 -4.12
N TYR A 64 6.95 0.69 -2.89
CA TYR A 64 6.14 1.14 -1.76
C TYR A 64 6.85 2.28 -1.03
N LEU A 65 6.18 3.43 -0.95
CA LEU A 65 6.68 4.66 -0.34
C LEU A 65 5.96 4.93 0.98
N LEU A 66 6.71 5.13 2.06
CA LEU A 66 6.18 5.62 3.33
C LEU A 66 6.68 7.05 3.55
N ILE A 67 5.75 7.97 3.78
CA ILE A 67 6.01 9.39 3.98
C ILE A 67 5.69 9.74 5.42
N SER A 68 6.71 10.01 6.23
CA SER A 68 6.58 10.56 7.57
C SER A 68 6.63 12.08 7.50
N HIS A 69 5.51 12.75 7.72
CA HIS A 69 5.45 14.22 7.68
C HIS A 69 6.10 14.86 8.92
N ASP A 70 5.93 14.24 10.09
CA ASP A 70 6.53 14.71 11.36
C ASP A 70 8.07 14.78 11.30
N ASN A 71 8.68 13.77 10.67
CA ASN A 71 10.13 13.63 10.57
C ASN A 71 10.69 14.06 9.20
N SER A 72 9.85 14.60 8.30
CA SER A 72 10.21 14.95 6.91
C SER A 72 11.01 13.84 6.19
N ARG A 73 10.55 12.59 6.32
CA ARG A 73 11.27 11.39 5.86
C ARG A 73 10.43 10.62 4.84
N ILE A 74 11.10 10.12 3.80
CA ILE A 74 10.51 9.18 2.84
C ILE A 74 11.32 7.88 2.88
N GLU A 75 10.64 6.77 3.10
CA GLU A 75 11.20 5.43 3.00
C GLU A 75 10.69 4.77 1.72
N ARG A 76 11.59 4.18 0.95
CA ARG A 76 11.27 3.48 -0.30
C ARG A 76 11.66 2.01 -0.17
N TYR A 77 10.69 1.14 -0.38
CA TYR A 77 10.88 -0.28 -0.57
C TYR A 77 10.71 -0.59 -2.06
N GLN A 78 11.67 -1.30 -2.64
CA GLN A 78 11.68 -1.68 -4.05
C GLN A 78 11.83 -3.19 -4.16
N ARG A 79 11.15 -3.80 -5.14
CA ARG A 79 11.30 -5.22 -5.50
C ARG A 79 12.30 -5.43 -6.63
#